data_AF-A0A934CUH8-F1
#
_entry.id   AF-A0A934CUH8-F1
#
_cell.length_a   1.000
_cell.length_b   1.000
_cell.length_c   1.000
_cell.angle_alpha   90.00
_cell.angle_beta   90.00
_cell.angle_gamma   90.00
#
_symmetry.space_group_name_H-M   'P 1'
#
loop_
_entity.id
_entity.type
_entity.pdbx_description
1 polymer ?
#
loop_
_entity_poly.entity_id
_entity_poly.type
_entity_poly.pdbx_seq_one_letter_code
_entity_poly.pdbx_strand_id
1 'polypeptide(L)'
;MPFENIAKKYFDRTYTEIDFVKKTYEALKQLGFNDDNSIAATCICRDEISQSLRSVIKHMWGEAFNFSSLAGMFFAGKTGLAAAMHHAPIEGGKERYVFYALPHIAIDAEGHIGICRRTGREGASVACGALNAFQKEMASGKVNITMDNEDVEQSLIRMRLLREIPYGHVPDLLELTKITQAAIQADLEITINKVVNIGKSNYAVITGIQINGPDSNYVWPAACYAVVNGVKTELKI
;
A
#
# COMPACT_ATOMS: atom_id res chain seq x y z
N MET A 1 17.02 19.67 2.99
CA MET A 1 17.12 19.52 1.51
C MET A 1 15.68 19.52 1.03
N PRO A 2 15.24 20.39 0.12
CA PRO A 2 13.83 20.49 -0.26
C PRO A 2 13.20 19.14 -0.63
N PHE A 3 11.88 19.02 -0.49
CA PHE A 3 11.08 17.82 -0.83
C PHE A 3 11.57 17.10 -2.09
N GLU A 4 11.73 17.83 -3.19
CA GLU A 4 12.12 17.29 -4.51
C GLU A 4 13.47 16.57 -4.49
N ASN A 5 14.42 17.08 -3.70
CA ASN A 5 15.75 16.49 -3.56
C ASN A 5 15.70 15.20 -2.75
N ILE A 6 14.90 15.16 -1.68
CA ILE A 6 14.67 13.95 -0.89
C ILE A 6 13.94 12.90 -1.72
N ALA A 7 12.89 13.31 -2.44
CA ALA A 7 12.14 12.43 -3.33
C ALA A 7 13.07 11.79 -4.37
N LYS A 8 13.84 12.58 -5.12
CA LYS A 8 14.81 12.08 -6.12
C LYS A 8 15.93 11.23 -5.53
N LYS A 9 16.35 11.53 -4.30
CA LYS A 9 17.44 10.78 -3.64
C LYS A 9 17.00 9.37 -3.25
N TYR A 10 15.77 9.21 -2.78
CA TYR A 10 15.32 7.96 -2.16
C TYR A 10 14.32 7.15 -3.00
N PHE A 11 13.73 7.77 -4.01
CA PHE A 11 12.77 7.20 -4.95
C PHE A 11 13.22 7.50 -6.38
N ASP A 12 13.50 6.46 -7.16
CA ASP A 12 14.02 6.56 -8.52
C ASP A 12 13.04 7.20 -9.51
N ARG A 13 11.73 7.08 -9.25
CA ARG A 13 10.65 7.73 -9.98
C ARG A 13 9.44 7.94 -9.10
N THR A 14 8.71 9.03 -9.30
CA THR A 14 7.44 9.26 -8.60
C THR A 14 6.41 9.75 -9.60
N TYR A 15 5.16 9.41 -9.34
CA TYR A 15 4.00 9.88 -10.11
C TYR A 15 3.04 10.58 -9.17
N THR A 16 2.24 11.52 -9.66
CA THR A 16 1.06 11.95 -8.91
C THR A 16 0.14 10.74 -8.71
N GLU A 17 -0.73 10.77 -7.68
CA GLU A 17 -1.68 9.67 -7.46
C GLU A 17 -2.58 9.42 -8.69
N ILE A 18 -3.02 10.51 -9.35
CA ILE A 18 -3.83 10.46 -10.56
C ILE A 18 -3.06 9.80 -11.69
N ASP A 19 -1.83 10.25 -11.96
CA ASP A 19 -1.01 9.70 -13.04
C ASP A 19 -0.67 8.24 -12.79
N PHE A 20 -0.35 7.88 -11.54
CA PHE A 20 -0.06 6.49 -11.16
C PHE A 20 -1.25 5.57 -11.46
N VAL A 21 -2.44 5.89 -10.94
CA VAL A 21 -3.64 5.07 -11.13
C VAL A 21 -4.06 5.03 -12.59
N LYS A 22 -3.94 6.14 -13.32
CA LYS A 22 -4.22 6.18 -14.76
C LYS A 22 -3.28 5.29 -15.55
N LYS A 23 -1.97 5.37 -15.29
CA LYS A 23 -0.96 4.53 -15.95
C LYS A 23 -1.18 3.05 -15.68
N THR A 24 -1.46 2.66 -14.45
CA THR A 24 -1.73 1.25 -14.10
C THR A 24 -3.04 0.78 -14.73
N TYR A 25 -4.09 1.60 -14.74
CA TYR A 25 -5.36 1.28 -15.41
C TYR A 25 -5.16 1.10 -16.92
N GLU A 26 -4.48 2.01 -17.60
CA GLU A 26 -4.22 1.92 -19.05
C GLU A 26 -3.41 0.66 -19.41
N ALA A 27 -2.38 0.33 -18.61
CA ALA A 27 -1.60 -0.89 -18.78
C ALA A 27 -2.45 -2.16 -18.56
N LEU A 28 -3.32 -2.16 -17.56
CA LEU A 28 -4.23 -3.29 -17.28
C LEU A 28 -5.34 -3.43 -18.32
N LYS A 29 -5.80 -2.32 -18.90
CA LYS A 29 -6.77 -2.32 -20.00
C LYS A 29 -6.28 -3.05 -21.23
N GLN A 30 -4.99 -2.92 -21.54
CA GLN A 30 -4.35 -3.68 -22.61
C GLN A 30 -4.31 -5.20 -22.32
N LEU A 31 -4.44 -5.59 -21.06
CA LEU A 31 -4.47 -6.99 -20.60
C LEU A 31 -5.89 -7.51 -20.33
N GLY A 32 -6.92 -6.74 -20.70
CA GLY A 32 -8.32 -7.14 -20.63
C GLY A 32 -9.02 -6.88 -19.30
N PHE A 33 -8.46 -6.02 -18.44
CA PHE A 33 -9.11 -5.51 -17.23
C PHE A 33 -9.76 -4.15 -17.51
N ASN A 34 -10.97 -3.91 -17.01
CA ASN A 34 -11.60 -2.60 -17.02
C ASN A 34 -12.54 -2.46 -15.81
N ASP A 35 -13.11 -1.28 -15.67
CA ASP A 35 -14.04 -0.89 -14.61
C ASP A 35 -15.41 -1.59 -14.67
N ASP A 36 -15.78 -2.17 -15.81
CA ASP A 36 -17.02 -2.96 -15.94
C ASP A 36 -16.85 -4.42 -15.52
N ASN A 37 -15.64 -4.99 -15.70
CA ASN A 37 -15.39 -6.42 -15.60
C ASN A 37 -14.44 -6.83 -14.48
N SER A 38 -13.91 -5.87 -13.72
CA SER A 38 -12.93 -6.10 -12.65
C SER A 38 -13.42 -5.50 -11.35
N ILE A 39 -13.07 -6.14 -10.24
CA ILE A 39 -13.19 -5.52 -8.91
C ILE A 39 -11.82 -5.06 -8.43
N ALA A 40 -11.71 -3.79 -8.07
CA ALA A 40 -10.55 -3.27 -7.39
C ALA A 40 -10.66 -3.49 -5.87
N ALA A 41 -9.52 -3.67 -5.21
CA ALA A 41 -9.42 -3.63 -3.76
C ALA A 41 -8.26 -2.73 -3.33
N THR A 42 -8.45 -2.06 -2.20
CA THR A 42 -7.55 -1.03 -1.68
C THR A 42 -7.05 -1.41 -0.29
N CYS A 43 -5.74 -1.52 -0.13
CA CYS A 43 -5.04 -1.79 1.13
C CYS A 43 -4.07 -0.63 1.38
N ILE A 44 -4.59 0.46 1.97
CA ILE A 44 -3.81 1.66 2.28
C ILE A 44 -3.94 2.00 3.77
N CYS A 45 -3.13 2.95 4.26
CA CYS A 45 -3.27 3.41 5.64
C CYS A 45 -4.65 4.06 5.87
N ARG A 46 -5.21 3.91 7.08
CA ARG A 46 -6.46 4.59 7.48
C ARG A 46 -6.29 6.08 7.83
N ASP A 47 -5.05 6.58 7.82
CA ASP A 47 -4.75 8.01 7.99
C ASP A 47 -5.53 8.85 6.96
N GLU A 48 -6.07 10.01 7.34
CA GLU A 48 -6.90 10.80 6.45
C GLU A 48 -6.11 11.35 5.24
N ILE A 49 -4.83 11.64 5.44
CA ILE A 49 -3.96 12.18 4.38
C ILE A 49 -3.68 11.15 3.28
N SER A 50 -3.83 9.85 3.58
CA SER A 50 -3.67 8.79 2.57
C SER A 50 -4.94 8.51 1.77
N GLN A 51 -6.10 9.03 2.16
CA GLN A 51 -7.39 8.65 1.55
C GLN A 51 -7.61 9.21 0.14
N SER A 52 -6.81 10.19 -0.31
CA SER A 52 -6.90 10.71 -1.68
C SER A 52 -6.62 9.63 -2.72
N LEU A 53 -5.61 8.78 -2.51
CA LEU A 53 -5.31 7.64 -3.39
C LEU A 53 -6.50 6.69 -3.53
N ARG A 54 -7.19 6.38 -2.43
CA ARG A 54 -8.41 5.56 -2.46
C ARG A 54 -9.51 6.21 -3.30
N SER A 55 -9.67 7.53 -3.19
CA SER A 55 -10.65 8.29 -3.98
C SER A 55 -10.32 8.23 -5.48
N VAL A 56 -9.04 8.35 -5.85
CA VAL A 56 -8.60 8.23 -7.25
C VAL A 56 -8.83 6.81 -7.79
N ILE A 57 -8.50 5.78 -7.01
CA ILE A 57 -8.76 4.37 -7.38
C ILE A 57 -10.27 4.15 -7.58
N LYS A 58 -11.09 4.65 -6.66
CA LYS A 58 -12.56 4.55 -6.77
C LYS A 58 -13.10 5.25 -8.01
N HIS A 59 -12.57 6.41 -8.34
CA HIS A 59 -12.99 7.14 -9.53
C HIS A 59 -12.69 6.37 -10.82
N MET A 60 -11.57 5.64 -10.86
CA MET A 60 -11.13 4.90 -12.04
C MET A 60 -11.75 3.50 -12.15
N TRP A 61 -11.96 2.80 -11.02
CA TRP A 61 -12.38 1.39 -10.99
C TRP A 61 -13.79 1.16 -10.43
N GLY A 62 -14.51 2.20 -10.02
CA GLY A 62 -15.76 2.08 -9.28
C GLY A 62 -15.53 1.76 -7.79
N GLU A 63 -16.57 1.29 -7.09
CA GLU A 63 -16.46 0.99 -5.66
C GLU A 63 -15.45 -0.15 -5.40
N ALA A 64 -14.34 0.18 -4.76
CA ALA A 64 -13.29 -0.77 -4.42
C ALA A 64 -13.53 -1.41 -3.04
N PHE A 65 -13.26 -2.71 -2.92
CA PHE A 65 -13.25 -3.40 -1.64
C PHE A 65 -12.14 -2.79 -0.74
N ASN A 66 -12.43 -2.58 0.54
CA ASN A 66 -11.51 -1.87 1.44
C ASN A 66 -10.83 -2.84 2.43
N PHE A 67 -9.52 -3.04 2.25
CA PHE A 67 -8.62 -3.77 3.14
C PHE A 67 -7.78 -2.87 4.05
N SER A 68 -8.04 -1.56 4.06
CA SER A 68 -7.21 -0.57 4.76
C SER A 68 -7.11 -0.82 6.27
N SER A 69 -5.93 -0.61 6.80
CA SER A 69 -5.56 -0.80 8.22
C SER A 69 -4.48 0.21 8.63
N LEU A 70 -4.05 0.21 9.89
CA LEU A 70 -2.87 0.98 10.30
C LEU A 70 -1.63 0.59 9.45
N ALA A 71 -0.84 1.61 9.08
CA ALA A 71 0.32 1.50 8.19
C ALA A 71 0.05 0.92 6.79
N GLY A 72 -1.21 0.69 6.42
CA GLY A 72 -1.57 0.03 5.15
C GLY A 72 -1.30 -1.47 5.13
N MET A 73 -1.10 -2.09 6.31
CA MET A 73 -0.84 -3.52 6.42
C MET A 73 -2.00 -4.36 5.88
N PHE A 74 -1.68 -5.50 5.26
CA PHE A 74 -2.69 -6.43 4.80
C PHE A 74 -3.16 -7.37 5.92
N PHE A 75 -4.06 -6.90 6.78
CA PHE A 75 -4.62 -7.68 7.90
C PHE A 75 -5.95 -8.37 7.59
N ALA A 76 -6.58 -8.05 6.45
CA ALA A 76 -7.84 -8.67 6.04
C ALA A 76 -7.72 -10.20 5.83
N GLY A 77 -6.51 -10.68 5.49
CA GLY A 77 -6.18 -12.09 5.39
C GLY A 77 -7.00 -12.86 4.35
N LYS A 78 -6.99 -14.18 4.45
CA LYS A 78 -7.67 -15.07 3.48
C LYS A 78 -9.17 -14.82 3.42
N THR A 79 -9.80 -14.60 4.58
CA THR A 79 -11.25 -14.37 4.67
C THR A 79 -11.64 -13.09 3.96
N GLY A 80 -10.94 -11.98 4.22
CA GLY A 80 -11.20 -10.71 3.54
C GLY A 80 -10.92 -10.81 2.04
N LEU A 81 -9.82 -11.44 1.63
CA LEU A 81 -9.48 -11.60 0.22
C LEU A 81 -10.54 -12.42 -0.54
N ALA A 82 -10.97 -13.55 0.03
CA ALA A 82 -12.02 -14.38 -0.55
C ALA A 82 -13.35 -13.62 -0.65
N ALA A 83 -13.72 -12.84 0.38
CA ALA A 83 -14.92 -12.01 0.35
C ALA A 83 -14.87 -10.99 -0.79
N ALA A 84 -13.75 -10.31 -1.01
CA ALA A 84 -13.60 -9.38 -2.13
C ALA A 84 -13.71 -10.08 -3.48
N MET A 85 -13.09 -11.25 -3.65
CA MET A 85 -13.15 -12.02 -4.89
C MET A 85 -14.58 -12.46 -5.25
N HIS A 86 -15.39 -12.82 -4.27
CA HIS A 86 -16.80 -13.18 -4.47
C HIS A 86 -17.67 -12.04 -5.02
N HIS A 87 -17.20 -10.80 -4.95
CA HIS A 87 -17.91 -9.63 -5.46
C HIS A 87 -17.49 -9.24 -6.88
N ALA A 88 -16.55 -9.97 -7.49
CA ALA A 88 -16.08 -9.67 -8.83
C ALA A 88 -17.15 -9.95 -9.90
N PRO A 89 -17.29 -9.09 -10.91
CA PRO A 89 -18.04 -9.43 -12.11
C PRO A 89 -17.47 -10.70 -12.77
N ILE A 90 -18.36 -11.52 -13.33
CA ILE A 90 -18.00 -12.67 -14.15
C ILE A 90 -18.31 -12.32 -15.60
N GLU A 91 -17.28 -12.01 -16.38
CA GLU A 91 -17.39 -11.70 -17.81
C GLU A 91 -16.64 -12.77 -18.62
N GLY A 92 -17.35 -13.42 -19.54
CA GLY A 92 -16.77 -14.50 -20.37
C GLY A 92 -16.33 -15.71 -19.55
N GLY A 93 -16.99 -15.97 -18.41
CA GLY A 93 -16.63 -17.06 -17.49
C GLY A 93 -15.36 -16.80 -16.68
N LYS A 94 -14.84 -15.57 -16.67
CA LYS A 94 -13.65 -15.17 -15.91
C LYS A 94 -13.91 -14.00 -14.98
N GLU A 95 -13.36 -14.12 -13.80
CA GLU A 95 -13.29 -13.05 -12.80
C GLU A 95 -11.97 -12.28 -12.96
N ARG A 96 -11.96 -11.01 -12.58
CA ARG A 96 -10.77 -10.16 -12.63
C ARG A 96 -10.65 -9.33 -11.37
N TYR A 97 -9.49 -9.38 -10.73
CA TYR A 97 -9.23 -8.65 -9.49
C TYR A 97 -8.05 -7.70 -9.65
N VAL A 98 -8.13 -6.51 -9.05
CA VAL A 98 -7.04 -5.53 -9.07
C VAL A 98 -6.72 -5.10 -7.64
N PHE A 99 -5.57 -5.52 -7.12
CA PHE A 99 -5.18 -5.24 -5.74
C PHE A 99 -4.19 -4.07 -5.68
N TYR A 100 -4.60 -2.95 -5.09
CA TYR A 100 -3.72 -1.85 -4.72
C TYR A 100 -3.30 -2.00 -3.25
N ALA A 101 -2.01 -2.12 -2.96
CA ALA A 101 -1.51 -2.25 -1.60
C ALA A 101 -0.25 -1.41 -1.34
N LEU A 102 -0.39 -0.34 -0.55
CA LEU A 102 0.65 0.68 -0.37
C LEU A 102 0.68 1.18 1.09
N PRO A 103 1.82 1.11 1.80
CA PRO A 103 2.04 1.96 2.95
C PRO A 103 2.25 3.41 2.51
N HIS A 104 2.37 4.31 3.48
CA HIS A 104 2.60 5.72 3.20
C HIS A 104 3.68 6.32 4.10
N ILE A 105 4.28 7.41 3.61
CA ILE A 105 5.21 8.26 4.37
C ILE A 105 4.95 9.72 4.01
N ALA A 106 5.23 10.64 4.93
CA ALA A 106 5.22 12.07 4.63
C ALA A 106 6.62 12.64 4.46
N ILE A 107 6.74 13.67 3.64
CA ILE A 107 7.96 14.47 3.49
C ILE A 107 7.51 15.92 3.37
N ASP A 108 7.92 16.77 4.31
CA ASP A 108 7.56 18.19 4.30
C ASP A 108 8.36 18.99 3.25
N ALA A 109 8.05 20.29 3.13
CA ALA A 109 8.68 21.18 2.15
C ALA A 109 10.21 21.29 2.37
N GLU A 110 10.65 21.25 3.62
CA GLU A 110 12.05 21.31 4.04
C GLU A 110 12.81 19.99 3.85
N GLY A 111 12.07 18.90 3.58
CA GLY A 111 12.53 17.55 3.33
C GLY A 111 12.73 16.70 4.58
N HIS A 112 12.07 17.05 5.69
CA HIS A 112 12.03 16.19 6.86
C HIS A 112 11.13 14.99 6.58
N ILE A 113 11.73 13.81 6.62
CA ILE A 113 11.04 12.54 6.43
C ILE A 113 10.19 12.23 7.65
N GLY A 114 8.95 11.80 7.41
CA GLY A 114 7.98 11.46 8.44
C GLY A 114 7.16 12.64 8.93
N ILE A 115 7.41 13.86 8.44
CA ILE A 115 6.75 15.08 8.91
C ILE A 115 5.71 15.55 7.91
N CYS A 116 4.55 15.96 8.43
CA CYS A 116 3.47 16.58 7.66
C CYS A 116 2.82 17.73 8.44
N ARG A 117 1.95 18.50 7.77
CA ARG A 117 1.04 19.45 8.40
C ARG A 117 -0.39 18.95 8.21
N ARG A 118 -1.22 19.08 9.24
CA ARG A 118 -2.63 18.65 9.21
C ARG A 118 -3.54 19.87 9.33
N THR A 119 -4.56 19.92 8.48
CA THR A 119 -5.53 21.02 8.44
C THR A 119 -6.15 21.22 9.83
N GLY A 120 -6.12 22.46 10.32
CA GLY A 120 -6.69 22.81 11.62
C GLY A 120 -5.88 22.38 12.84
N ARG A 121 -4.64 21.88 12.67
CA ARG A 121 -3.72 21.63 13.79
C ARG A 121 -2.54 22.60 13.78
N GLU A 122 -2.19 23.08 14.96
CA GLU A 122 -0.96 23.86 15.14
C GLU A 122 0.27 22.94 15.07
N GLY A 123 1.32 23.41 14.38
CA GLY A 123 2.61 22.75 14.34
C GLY A 123 2.70 21.54 13.39
N ALA A 124 3.82 20.83 13.52
CA ALA A 124 4.15 19.64 12.73
C ALA A 124 3.46 18.38 13.29
N SER A 125 3.06 17.49 12.40
CA SER A 125 2.53 16.16 12.68
C SER A 125 3.42 15.09 12.06
N VAL A 126 3.12 13.81 12.37
CA VAL A 126 3.87 12.66 11.83
C VAL A 126 3.01 11.80 10.90
N ALA A 127 3.63 11.22 9.87
CA ALA A 127 3.03 10.22 9.01
C ALA A 127 4.08 9.31 8.33
N CYS A 128 3.93 7.98 8.35
CA CYS A 128 2.86 7.21 8.97
C CYS A 128 2.97 7.18 10.51
N GLY A 129 1.90 7.54 11.23
CA GLY A 129 1.90 7.58 12.70
C GLY A 129 2.18 6.22 13.34
N ALA A 130 1.61 5.14 12.80
CA ALA A 130 1.79 3.77 13.28
C ALA A 130 3.25 3.29 13.12
N LEU A 131 3.86 3.55 11.95
CA LEU A 131 5.26 3.20 11.71
C LEU A 131 6.22 4.06 12.54
N ASN A 132 5.92 5.35 12.71
CA ASN A 132 6.70 6.23 13.57
C ASN A 132 6.64 5.80 15.06
N ALA A 133 5.47 5.36 15.54
CA ALA A 133 5.35 4.81 16.89
C ALA A 133 6.21 3.54 17.06
N PHE A 134 6.13 2.61 16.12
CA PHE A 134 6.96 1.40 16.14
C PHE A 134 8.46 1.71 16.04
N GLN A 135 8.86 2.64 15.16
CA GLN A 135 10.24 3.07 15.02
C GLN A 135 10.81 3.65 16.33
N LYS A 136 10.02 4.46 17.05
CA LYS A 136 10.42 5.00 18.37
C LYS A 136 10.57 3.91 19.42
N GLU A 137 9.69 2.90 19.43
CA GLU A 137 9.83 1.74 20.32
C GLU A 137 11.14 0.99 20.03
N MET A 138 11.45 0.72 18.76
CA MET A 138 12.71 0.10 18.32
C MET A 138 13.92 0.94 18.77
N ALA A 139 13.90 2.25 18.53
CA ALA A 139 14.98 3.16 18.92
C ALA A 139 15.18 3.25 20.44
N SER A 140 14.13 3.04 21.22
CA SER A 140 14.21 2.98 22.69
C SER A 140 14.74 1.64 23.24
N GLY A 141 14.90 0.63 22.38
CA GLY A 141 15.24 -0.73 22.77
C GLY A 141 14.12 -1.49 23.49
N LYS A 142 12.90 -0.97 23.48
CA LYS A 142 11.73 -1.53 24.19
C LYS A 142 10.56 -1.69 23.23
N VAL A 143 10.47 -2.85 22.59
CA VAL A 143 9.34 -3.20 21.72
C VAL A 143 8.39 -4.13 22.47
N ASN A 144 7.10 -3.78 22.48
CA ASN A 144 6.07 -4.66 23.02
C ASN A 144 5.63 -5.69 21.96
N ILE A 145 5.99 -6.96 22.15
CA ILE A 145 5.60 -8.07 21.25
C ILE A 145 4.37 -8.85 21.75
N THR A 146 3.69 -8.34 22.79
CA THR A 146 2.45 -8.93 23.29
C THR A 146 1.26 -8.42 22.49
N MET A 147 0.27 -9.29 22.26
CA MET A 147 -1.01 -8.86 21.70
C MET A 147 -1.74 -7.97 22.71
N ASP A 148 -2.03 -6.75 22.30
CA ASP A 148 -2.94 -5.85 23.01
C ASP A 148 -4.29 -5.89 22.29
N ASN A 149 -5.34 -6.33 22.99
CA ASN A 149 -6.67 -6.45 22.41
C ASN A 149 -7.35 -5.07 22.21
N GLU A 150 -6.84 -4.01 22.84
CA GLU A 150 -7.29 -2.64 22.63
C GLU A 150 -6.49 -1.91 21.53
N ASP A 151 -5.34 -2.47 21.12
CA ASP A 151 -4.43 -1.92 20.10
C ASP A 151 -3.96 -3.00 19.09
N VAL A 152 -4.90 -3.82 18.62
CA VAL A 152 -4.64 -5.05 17.85
C VAL A 152 -3.79 -4.79 16.60
N GLU A 153 -4.13 -3.79 15.79
CA GLU A 153 -3.42 -3.54 14.53
C GLU A 153 -1.98 -3.09 14.76
N GLN A 154 -1.72 -2.29 15.80
CA GLN A 154 -0.36 -1.90 16.14
C GLN A 154 0.44 -3.08 16.70
N SER A 155 -0.16 -3.94 17.53
CA SER A 155 0.48 -5.20 17.96
C SER A 155 0.85 -6.08 16.77
N LEU A 156 -0.05 -6.21 15.78
CA LEU A 156 0.22 -6.96 14.56
C LEU A 156 1.34 -6.33 13.71
N ILE A 157 1.39 -4.99 13.60
CA ILE A 157 2.48 -4.27 12.92
C ILE A 157 3.82 -4.63 13.56
N ARG A 158 3.95 -4.48 14.89
CA ARG A 158 5.18 -4.78 15.63
C ARG A 158 5.63 -6.21 15.38
N MET A 159 4.75 -7.18 15.62
CA MET A 159 5.06 -8.61 15.47
C MET A 159 5.42 -8.99 14.03
N ARG A 160 4.73 -8.41 13.04
CA ARG A 160 4.96 -8.75 11.63
C ARG A 160 6.25 -8.16 11.09
N LEU A 161 6.49 -6.87 11.33
CA LEU A 161 7.63 -6.15 10.76
C LEU A 161 8.95 -6.51 11.47
N LEU A 162 8.91 -6.84 12.76
CA LEU A 162 10.12 -7.27 13.48
C LEU A 162 10.79 -8.50 12.86
N ARG A 163 10.01 -9.36 12.19
CA ARG A 163 10.52 -10.55 11.48
C ARG A 163 11.34 -10.22 10.24
N GLU A 164 11.18 -9.02 9.69
CA GLU A 164 11.89 -8.54 8.50
C GLU A 164 13.13 -7.71 8.86
N ILE A 165 13.32 -7.38 10.14
CA ILE A 165 14.42 -6.52 10.61
C ILE A 165 15.54 -7.42 11.17
N PRO A 166 16.78 -7.28 10.69
CA PRO A 166 17.92 -8.03 11.24
C PRO A 166 18.12 -7.77 12.74
N TYR A 167 18.54 -8.80 13.47
CA TYR A 167 18.81 -8.68 14.90
C TYR A 167 19.83 -7.56 15.19
N GLY A 168 19.49 -6.67 16.12
CA GLY A 168 20.32 -5.53 16.51
C GLY A 168 20.25 -4.32 15.57
N HIS A 169 19.55 -4.40 14.44
CA HIS A 169 19.34 -3.27 13.53
C HIS A 169 18.10 -2.46 13.93
N VAL A 170 18.23 -1.14 13.89
CA VAL A 170 17.11 -0.20 14.11
C VAL A 170 16.96 0.63 12.83
N PRO A 171 15.96 0.35 11.99
CA PRO A 171 15.78 1.10 10.76
C PRO A 171 15.34 2.54 11.05
N ASP A 172 15.74 3.46 10.18
CA ASP A 172 15.08 4.77 10.14
C ASP A 172 13.65 4.64 9.57
N LEU A 173 12.87 5.73 9.65
CA LEU A 173 11.46 5.66 9.24
C LEU A 173 11.27 5.39 7.74
N LEU A 174 12.20 5.84 6.89
CA LEU A 174 12.15 5.58 5.45
C LEU A 174 12.43 4.11 5.17
N GLU A 175 13.48 3.56 5.77
CA GLU A 175 13.83 2.15 5.68
C GLU A 175 12.68 1.28 6.21
N LEU A 176 12.10 1.61 7.37
CA LEU A 176 10.96 0.90 7.93
C LEU A 176 9.74 0.95 6.99
N THR A 177 9.51 2.07 6.30
CA THR A 177 8.43 2.18 5.30
C THR A 177 8.70 1.27 4.09
N LYS A 178 9.96 1.16 3.62
CA LYS A 178 10.33 0.24 2.54
C LYS A 178 10.20 -1.24 2.96
N ILE A 179 10.60 -1.57 4.18
CA ILE A 179 10.36 -2.90 4.78
C ILE A 179 8.87 -3.20 4.84
N THR A 180 8.06 -2.22 5.27
CA THR A 180 6.60 -2.34 5.33
C THR A 180 6.00 -2.60 3.94
N GLN A 181 6.45 -1.90 2.91
CA GLN A 181 6.00 -2.10 1.53
C GLN A 181 6.27 -3.54 1.07
N ALA A 182 7.48 -4.05 1.30
CA ALA A 182 7.86 -5.41 0.94
C ALA A 182 7.04 -6.45 1.74
N ALA A 183 6.81 -6.23 3.04
CA ALA A 183 6.01 -7.11 3.88
C ALA A 183 4.56 -7.19 3.42
N ILE A 184 3.94 -6.04 3.09
CA ILE A 184 2.57 -5.97 2.55
C ILE A 184 2.47 -6.75 1.25
N GLN A 185 3.42 -6.54 0.33
CA GLN A 185 3.46 -7.25 -0.94
C GLN A 185 3.57 -8.77 -0.73
N ALA A 186 4.50 -9.22 0.11
CA ALA A 186 4.70 -10.64 0.39
C ALA A 186 3.44 -11.28 1.02
N ASP A 187 2.82 -10.60 2.00
CA ASP A 187 1.64 -11.12 2.68
C ASP A 187 0.42 -11.21 1.74
N LEU A 188 0.26 -10.22 0.86
CA LEU A 188 -0.77 -10.24 -0.19
C LEU A 188 -0.52 -11.39 -1.19
N GLU A 189 0.70 -11.51 -1.72
CA GLU A 189 1.08 -12.57 -2.67
C GLU A 189 0.90 -13.97 -2.08
N ILE A 190 1.33 -14.18 -0.83
CA ILE A 190 1.13 -15.44 -0.09
C ILE A 190 -0.36 -15.77 0.03
N THR A 191 -1.21 -14.76 0.27
CA THR A 191 -2.65 -14.95 0.42
C THR A 191 -3.31 -15.23 -0.93
N ILE A 192 -2.96 -14.47 -1.98
CA ILE A 192 -3.39 -14.70 -3.37
C ILE A 192 -3.09 -16.14 -3.78
N ASN A 193 -1.85 -16.61 -3.58
CA ASN A 193 -1.45 -17.98 -3.93
C ASN A 193 -2.26 -19.07 -3.21
N LYS A 194 -2.89 -18.75 -2.08
CA LYS A 194 -3.71 -19.70 -1.30
C LYS A 194 -5.17 -19.69 -1.71
N VAL A 195 -5.69 -18.61 -2.29
CA VAL A 195 -7.15 -18.45 -2.49
C VAL A 195 -7.55 -18.19 -3.94
N VAL A 196 -6.66 -17.62 -4.77
CA VAL A 196 -6.95 -17.30 -6.17
C VAL A 196 -6.84 -18.55 -7.05
N ASN A 197 -7.90 -18.85 -7.79
CA ASN A 197 -7.88 -19.90 -8.81
C ASN A 197 -7.56 -19.28 -10.18
N ILE A 198 -6.30 -19.42 -10.62
CA ILE A 198 -5.81 -18.87 -11.89
C ILE A 198 -6.47 -19.49 -13.15
N GLY A 199 -7.16 -20.62 -13.01
CA GLY A 199 -7.95 -21.21 -14.10
C GLY A 199 -9.31 -20.51 -14.30
N LYS A 200 -9.79 -19.79 -13.29
CA LYS A 200 -11.10 -19.10 -13.29
C LYS A 200 -10.96 -17.58 -13.26
N SER A 201 -9.77 -17.06 -12.96
CA SER A 201 -9.56 -15.64 -12.70
C SER A 201 -8.23 -15.15 -13.24
N ASN A 202 -8.21 -13.86 -13.59
CA ASN A 202 -6.99 -13.08 -13.77
C ASN A 202 -6.87 -12.10 -12.61
N TYR A 203 -5.66 -11.69 -12.26
CA TYR A 203 -5.48 -10.70 -11.21
C TYR A 203 -4.31 -9.77 -11.49
N ALA A 204 -4.33 -8.61 -10.84
CA ALA A 204 -3.24 -7.66 -10.85
C ALA A 204 -2.85 -7.27 -9.42
N VAL A 205 -1.55 -7.06 -9.22
CA VAL A 205 -0.98 -6.58 -7.96
C VAL A 205 -0.22 -5.29 -8.25
N ILE A 206 -0.65 -4.22 -7.61
CA ILE A 206 -0.12 -2.87 -7.74
C ILE A 206 0.35 -2.40 -6.36
N THR A 207 1.67 -2.39 -6.15
CA THR A 207 2.30 -1.97 -4.90
C THR A 207 3.24 -0.80 -5.10
N GLY A 208 3.58 -0.13 -4.00
CA GLY A 208 4.41 1.06 -3.99
C GLY A 208 4.42 1.71 -2.62
N ILE A 209 4.88 2.95 -2.55
CA ILE A 209 4.81 3.79 -1.35
C ILE A 209 4.09 5.09 -1.74
N GLN A 210 3.02 5.40 -1.02
CA GLN A 210 2.37 6.71 -1.13
C GLN A 210 3.19 7.75 -0.35
N ILE A 211 3.56 8.83 -1.01
CA ILE A 211 4.38 9.91 -0.46
C ILE A 211 3.49 11.14 -0.31
N ASN A 212 3.27 11.56 0.93
CA ASN A 212 2.46 12.72 1.27
C ASN A 212 3.39 13.94 1.27
N GLY A 213 3.37 14.69 0.17
CA GLY A 213 4.19 15.88 -0.02
C GLY A 213 3.54 17.15 0.54
N PRO A 214 4.22 18.31 0.43
CA PRO A 214 3.71 19.59 0.94
C PRO A 214 2.46 20.08 0.19
N ASP A 215 2.46 19.97 -1.13
CA ASP A 215 1.40 20.51 -2.00
C ASP A 215 0.56 19.44 -2.69
N SER A 216 1.07 18.21 -2.75
CA SER A 216 0.44 17.10 -3.47
C SER A 216 0.94 15.76 -2.96
N ASN A 217 0.14 14.73 -3.19
CA ASN A 217 0.51 13.35 -2.92
C ASN A 217 1.06 12.68 -4.18
N TYR A 218 2.04 11.81 -3.96
CA TYR A 218 2.75 11.08 -4.99
C TYR A 218 2.76 9.58 -4.67
N VAL A 219 3.11 8.77 -5.65
CA VAL A 219 3.35 7.35 -5.48
C VAL A 219 4.70 6.99 -6.10
N TRP A 220 5.54 6.32 -5.31
CA TRP A 220 6.66 5.56 -5.83
C TRP A 220 6.20 4.13 -6.14
N PRO A 221 6.23 3.66 -7.40
CA PRO A 221 5.83 2.30 -7.75
C PRO A 221 6.90 1.27 -7.37
N ALA A 222 6.45 0.18 -6.73
CA ALA A 222 7.28 -1.00 -6.47
C ALA A 222 6.95 -2.10 -7.50
N ALA A 223 6.27 -3.18 -7.09
CA ALA A 223 5.84 -4.23 -8.00
C ALA A 223 4.48 -3.88 -8.61
N CYS A 224 4.40 -3.88 -9.94
CA CYS A 224 3.17 -3.64 -10.68
C CYS A 224 3.08 -4.67 -11.79
N TYR A 225 2.22 -5.68 -11.63
CA TYR A 225 2.10 -6.78 -12.58
C TYR A 225 0.68 -7.31 -12.67
N ALA A 226 0.40 -8.06 -13.74
CA ALA A 226 -0.81 -8.86 -13.88
C ALA A 226 -0.49 -10.32 -14.16
N VAL A 227 -1.36 -11.22 -13.72
CA VAL A 227 -1.35 -12.64 -14.08
C VAL A 227 -2.61 -12.91 -14.89
N VAL A 228 -2.42 -13.18 -16.18
CA VAL A 228 -3.48 -13.47 -17.14
C VAL A 228 -3.29 -14.88 -17.67
N ASN A 229 -4.30 -15.74 -17.48
CA ASN A 229 -4.23 -17.16 -17.86
C ASN A 229 -2.99 -17.88 -17.28
N GLY A 230 -2.63 -17.55 -16.04
CA GLY A 230 -1.44 -18.10 -15.37
C GLY A 230 -0.09 -17.50 -15.81
N VAL A 231 -0.08 -16.54 -16.75
CA VAL A 231 1.15 -15.88 -17.22
C VAL A 231 1.32 -14.53 -16.54
N LYS A 232 2.42 -14.36 -15.80
CA LYS A 232 2.79 -13.09 -15.16
C LYS A 232 3.39 -12.13 -16.19
N THR A 233 2.91 -10.90 -16.21
CA THR A 233 3.39 -9.79 -17.05
C THR A 233 3.61 -8.54 -16.19
N GLU A 234 4.81 -8.01 -16.17
CA GLU A 234 5.12 -6.73 -15.51
C GLU A 234 4.51 -5.56 -16.29
N LEU A 235 3.91 -4.61 -15.58
CA LEU A 235 3.31 -3.41 -16.17
C LEU A 235 4.40 -2.36 -16.41
N LYS A 236 4.40 -1.77 -17.61
CA LYS A 236 5.30 -0.67 -17.96
C LYS A 236 4.65 0.66 -17.56
N ILE A 237 5.02 1.21 -16.41
CA ILE A 237 4.43 2.46 -15.87
C ILE A 237 5.43 3.59 -15.66
#